data_AF-A0A1G0HYJ9-F1
#
_entry.id   AF-A0A1G0HYJ9-F1
#
_cell.length_a   1.000
_cell.length_b   1.000
_cell.length_c   1.000
_cell.angle_alpha   90.00
_cell.angle_beta   90.00
_cell.angle_gamma   90.00
#
_symmetry.space_group_name_H-M   'P 1'
#
loop_
_entity.id
_entity.type
_entity.pdbx_description
1 polymer ?
#
loop_
_entity_poly.entity_id
_entity_poly.type
_entity_poly.pdbx_seq_one_letter_code
_entity_poly.pdbx_strand_id
1 'polypeptide(L)'
;MQVWLAITVVLGVILLVGLQWWLRKISASAGTGDLYFYQAWLHRLLAGLCLVLGAASAGFAQWLYRMALASSSERRWPPNSMRTSADVRIRYLTSADSLVSQLKATAIALGVLAVSLCAWAVWLFWAA
;
A
#
# COMPACT_ATOMS: atom_id res chain seq x y z
N MET A 1 -2.58 -16.18 -2.63
CA MET A 1 -2.94 -14.81 -3.07
C MET A 1 -2.43 -13.71 -2.13
N GLN A 2 -2.66 -13.78 -0.80
CA GLN A 2 -2.13 -12.78 0.14
C GLN A 2 -0.59 -12.64 0.13
N VAL A 3 0.13 -13.75 -0.02
CA VAL A 3 1.61 -13.73 -0.11
C VAL A 3 2.09 -12.94 -1.32
N TRP A 4 1.41 -13.03 -2.47
CA TRP A 4 1.77 -12.29 -3.68
C TRP A 4 1.54 -10.78 -3.53
N LEU A 5 0.45 -10.37 -2.88
CA LEU A 5 0.21 -8.96 -2.56
C LEU A 5 1.24 -8.41 -1.57
N ALA A 6 1.59 -9.18 -0.55
CA ALA A 6 2.66 -8.78 0.38
C ALA A 6 4.01 -8.66 -0.34
N ILE A 7 4.34 -9.59 -1.24
CA ILE A 7 5.55 -9.54 -2.05
C ILE A 7 5.56 -8.31 -2.95
N THR A 8 4.48 -7.99 -3.68
CA THR A 8 4.47 -6.82 -4.57
C THR A 8 4.58 -5.50 -3.80
N VAL A 9 3.95 -5.41 -2.63
CA VAL A 9 4.07 -4.24 -1.75
C VAL A 9 5.50 -4.10 -1.21
N VAL A 10 6.10 -5.17 -0.69
CA VAL A 10 7.49 -5.17 -0.18
C VAL A 10 8.47 -4.84 -1.31
N LEU A 11 8.28 -5.43 -2.49
CA LEU A 11 9.13 -5.21 -3.65
C LEU A 11 9.02 -3.77 -4.15
N GLY A 12 7.81 -3.17 -4.10
CA GLY A 12 7.60 -1.74 -4.38
C GLY A 12 8.32 -0.83 -3.39
N VAL A 13 8.29 -1.16 -2.09
CA VAL A 13 9.03 -0.41 -1.06
C VAL A 13 10.54 -0.53 -1.27
N ILE A 14 11.06 -1.72 -1.55
CA ILE A 14 12.49 -1.95 -1.83
C ILE A 14 12.93 -1.15 -3.06
N LEU A 15 12.12 -1.12 -4.12
CA LEU A 15 12.43 -0.38 -5.34
C LEU A 15 12.48 1.14 -5.08
N LEU A 16 11.54 1.67 -4.28
CA LEU A 16 11.53 3.08 -3.87
C LEU A 16 12.76 3.44 -3.05
N VAL A 17 13.15 2.59 -2.09
CA VAL A 17 14.36 2.79 -1.28
C VAL A 17 15.62 2.73 -2.16
N GLY A 18 15.69 1.78 -3.08
CA GLY A 18 16.78 1.65 -4.04
C GLY A 18 16.90 2.87 -4.96
N LEU A 19 15.77 3.38 -5.45
CA LEU A 19 15.71 4.60 -6.26
C LEU A 19 16.22 5.81 -5.47
N GLN A 20 15.77 5.98 -4.22
CA GLN A 20 16.21 7.06 -3.35
C GLN A 20 17.70 7.00 -3.04
N TRP A 21 18.25 5.79 -2.84
CA TRP A 21 19.68 5.60 -2.60
C TRP A 21 20.52 5.92 -3.84
N TRP A 22 20.04 5.48 -5.01
CA TRP A 22 20.69 5.77 -6.30
C TRP A 22 20.70 7.28 -6.60
N LEU A 23 19.61 7.97 -6.30
CA LEU A 23 19.50 9.43 -6.45
C LEU A 23 20.49 10.19 -5.56
N ARG A 24 20.65 9.77 -4.31
CA ARG A 24 21.67 10.33 -3.40
C ARG A 24 23.09 10.12 -3.93
N LYS A 25 23.37 8.95 -4.51
CA LYS A 25 24.69 8.64 -5.06
C LYS A 25 25.03 9.51 -6.28
N ILE A 26 24.05 9.78 -7.14
CA ILE A 26 24.23 10.66 -8.31
C ILE A 26 24.42 12.11 -7.88
N SER A 27 23.64 12.60 -6.92
CA SER A 27 23.80 13.96 -6.40
C SER A 27 25.15 14.17 -5.69
N ALA A 28 25.72 13.13 -5.06
CA ALA A 28 27.07 13.20 -4.52
C ALA A 28 28.19 13.18 -5.58
N SER A 29 27.89 12.77 -6.82
CA SER A 29 28.88 12.60 -7.90
C SER A 29 28.77 13.66 -9.00
N ALA A 30 27.72 14.49 -8.98
CA ALA A 30 27.50 15.53 -9.98
C ALA A 30 28.10 16.87 -9.50
N GLY A 31 29.02 17.43 -10.28
CA GLY A 31 29.67 18.72 -9.99
C GLY A 31 28.78 19.94 -10.24
N THR A 32 29.23 21.09 -9.71
CA THR A 32 28.73 22.48 -9.65
C THR A 32 27.87 23.04 -10.80
N GLY A 33 26.82 22.34 -11.23
CA GLY A 33 25.70 22.87 -12.01
C GLY A 33 24.46 23.05 -11.13
N ASP A 34 23.35 23.48 -11.74
CA ASP A 34 22.03 23.81 -11.13
C ASP A 34 21.30 22.58 -10.50
N LEU A 35 22.03 21.86 -9.64
CA LEU A 35 21.70 20.59 -9.00
C LEU A 35 20.58 20.73 -7.99
N TYR A 36 20.44 21.92 -7.39
CA TYR A 36 19.40 22.21 -6.41
C TYR A 36 18.00 22.09 -7.02
N PHE A 37 17.81 22.63 -8.23
CA PHE A 37 16.53 22.56 -8.94
C PHE A 37 16.19 21.12 -9.34
N TYR A 38 17.18 20.38 -9.85
CA TYR A 38 17.00 18.97 -10.23
C TYR A 38 16.70 18.08 -9.01
N GLN A 39 17.41 18.27 -7.90
CA GLN A 39 17.22 17.49 -6.67
C GLN A 39 15.84 17.77 -6.04
N ALA A 40 15.42 19.03 -5.99
CA ALA A 40 14.10 19.41 -5.47
C ALA A 40 12.97 18.83 -6.34
N TRP A 41 13.11 18.87 -7.67
CA TRP A 41 12.12 18.31 -8.59
C TRP A 41 11.98 16.79 -8.43
N LEU A 42 13.09 16.10 -8.23
CA LEU A 42 13.12 14.65 -8.02
C LEU A 42 12.53 14.22 -6.68
N HIS A 43 12.78 14.97 -5.60
CA HIS A 43 12.12 14.74 -4.32
C HIS A 43 10.60 14.94 -4.41
N ARG A 44 10.14 15.93 -5.19
CA ARG A 44 8.70 16.14 -5.46
C ARG A 44 8.08 14.98 -6.23
N LEU A 45 8.77 14.44 -7.24
CA LEU A 45 8.30 13.24 -7.95
C LEU A 45 8.21 12.03 -7.03
N LEU A 46 9.22 11.81 -6.19
CA LEU A 46 9.21 10.69 -5.24
C LEU A 46 8.09 10.85 -4.21
N ALA A 47 7.89 12.06 -3.67
CA ALA A 47 6.80 12.36 -2.77
C ALA A 47 5.44 12.14 -3.44
N GLY A 48 5.28 12.53 -4.71
CA GLY A 48 4.08 12.25 -5.51
C GLY A 48 3.82 10.75 -5.67
N LEU A 49 4.86 9.97 -5.94
CA LEU A 49 4.77 8.51 -6.07
C LEU A 49 4.37 7.85 -4.74
N CYS A 50 4.95 8.30 -3.61
CA CYS A 50 4.56 7.87 -2.27
C CYS A 50 3.09 8.20 -1.96
N LEU A 51 2.60 9.39 -2.35
CA LEU A 51 1.20 9.77 -2.16
C LEU A 51 0.24 8.92 -3.00
N VAL A 52 0.57 8.65 -4.27
CA VAL A 52 -0.26 7.79 -5.14
C VAL A 52 -0.33 6.36 -4.57
N LEU A 53 0.80 5.81 -4.13
CA LEU A 53 0.85 4.49 -3.50
C LEU A 53 0.14 4.47 -2.14
N GLY A 54 0.29 5.53 -1.35
CA GLY A 54 -0.43 5.72 -0.09
C GLY A 54 -1.95 5.76 -0.31
N ALA A 55 -2.43 6.50 -1.30
CA ALA A 55 -3.84 6.57 -1.65
C ALA A 55 -4.38 5.22 -2.15
N ALA A 56 -3.64 4.53 -3.02
CA ALA A 56 -4.02 3.22 -3.53
C ALA A 56 -4.11 2.17 -2.40
N SER A 57 -3.11 2.13 -1.52
CA SER A 57 -3.09 1.23 -0.36
C SER A 57 -4.20 1.53 0.64
N ALA A 58 -4.48 2.81 0.92
CA ALA A 58 -5.61 3.22 1.75
C ALA A 58 -6.97 2.82 1.15
N GLY A 59 -7.16 3.02 -0.17
CA GLY A 59 -8.36 2.58 -0.87
C GLY A 59 -8.56 1.07 -0.80
N PHE A 60 -7.48 0.30 -0.99
CA PHE A 60 -7.52 -1.15 -0.88
C PHE A 60 -7.77 -1.63 0.56
N ALA A 61 -7.17 -0.98 1.56
CA ALA A 61 -7.43 -1.25 2.98
C ALA A 61 -8.91 -1.00 3.33
N GLN A 62 -9.46 0.14 2.92
CA GLN A 62 -10.87 0.50 3.12
C GLN A 62 -11.80 -0.54 2.50
N TRP A 63 -11.51 -0.97 1.27
CA TRP A 63 -12.30 -1.98 0.57
C TRP A 63 -12.27 -3.35 1.28
N LEU A 64 -11.08 -3.82 1.67
CA LEU A 64 -10.92 -5.07 2.43
C LEU A 64 -11.65 -5.02 3.78
N TYR A 65 -11.57 -3.88 4.48
CA TYR A 65 -12.22 -3.70 5.77
C TYR A 65 -13.74 -3.76 5.64
N ARG A 66 -14.31 -3.09 4.61
CA ARG A 66 -15.74 -3.17 4.31
C ARG A 66 -16.19 -4.59 3.99
N MET A 67 -15.40 -5.34 3.21
CA MET A 67 -15.69 -6.74 2.91
C MET A 67 -15.66 -7.62 4.18
N ALA A 68 -14.66 -7.41 5.05
CA ALA A 68 -14.57 -8.14 6.30
C ALA A 68 -15.77 -7.86 7.23
N LEU A 69 -16.27 -6.63 7.26
CA LEU A 69 -17.48 -6.27 8.02
C LEU A 69 -18.73 -6.97 7.47
N ALA A 70 -18.94 -6.92 6.15
CA ALA A 70 -20.09 -7.57 5.52
C ALA A 70 -20.10 -9.10 5.74
N SER A 71 -18.93 -9.74 5.62
CA SER A 71 -18.81 -11.18 5.89
C SER A 71 -18.94 -11.54 7.36
N SER A 72 -18.54 -10.64 8.26
CA SER A 72 -18.73 -10.80 9.72
C SER A 72 -20.19 -10.71 10.12
N SER A 73 -20.99 -9.82 9.51
CA SER A 73 -22.42 -9.71 9.82
C SER A 73 -23.21 -10.91 9.32
N GLU A 74 -22.83 -11.48 8.18
CA GLU A 74 -23.51 -12.63 7.59
C GLU A 74 -22.96 -13.99 8.07
N ARG A 75 -21.85 -14.01 8.82
CA ARG A 75 -21.08 -15.22 9.22
C ARG A 75 -20.83 -16.18 8.04
N ARG A 76 -20.71 -15.60 6.84
CA ARG A 76 -20.64 -16.29 5.56
C ARG A 76 -19.64 -15.57 4.67
N TRP A 77 -18.85 -16.36 3.95
CA TRP A 77 -18.00 -15.88 2.87
C TRP A 77 -18.35 -16.60 1.58
N PRO A 78 -18.45 -15.91 0.43
CA PRO A 78 -18.49 -14.45 0.25
C PRO A 78 -19.86 -13.86 0.68
N PRO A 79 -19.94 -12.54 0.98
CA PRO A 79 -21.19 -11.90 1.40
C PRO A 79 -22.20 -11.84 0.25
N ASN A 80 -23.50 -11.83 0.56
CA ASN A 80 -24.58 -11.84 -0.43
C ASN A 80 -24.54 -10.64 -1.40
N SER A 81 -23.96 -9.51 -0.98
CA SER A 81 -23.73 -8.35 -1.84
C SER A 81 -22.70 -8.60 -2.95
N MET A 82 -21.89 -9.64 -2.82
CA MET A 82 -20.85 -10.00 -3.78
C MET A 82 -21.47 -10.90 -4.85
N ARG A 83 -21.54 -10.39 -6.09
CA ARG A 83 -21.95 -11.19 -7.26
C ARG A 83 -20.88 -12.27 -7.48
N THR A 84 -21.11 -13.47 -6.95
CA THR A 84 -20.14 -14.56 -7.02
C THR A 84 -20.05 -15.14 -8.41
N SER A 85 -18.85 -15.18 -8.97
CA SER A 85 -18.48 -16.15 -10.00
C SER A 85 -18.65 -17.56 -9.44
N ALA A 86 -19.12 -18.52 -10.25
CA ALA A 86 -19.49 -19.88 -9.79
C ALA A 86 -18.36 -20.63 -9.05
N ASP A 87 -17.10 -20.22 -9.19
CA ASP A 87 -15.93 -20.89 -8.60
C ASP A 87 -15.62 -20.52 -7.14
N VAL A 88 -16.29 -19.52 -6.55
CA VAL A 88 -15.97 -19.13 -5.16
C VAL A 88 -16.66 -20.07 -4.18
N ARG A 89 -15.88 -20.98 -3.58
CA ARG A 89 -16.38 -21.91 -2.56
C ARG A 89 -16.95 -21.15 -1.36
N ILE A 90 -18.24 -21.36 -1.10
CA ILE A 90 -18.95 -20.75 0.03
C ILE A 90 -18.45 -21.38 1.33
N ARG A 91 -18.09 -20.54 2.30
CA ARG A 91 -17.61 -20.91 3.63
C ARG A 91 -18.54 -20.33 4.68
N TYR A 92 -18.77 -21.09 5.75
CA TYR A 92 -19.66 -20.72 6.84
C TYR A 92 -18.93 -20.76 8.19
N LEU A 93 -19.42 -19.98 9.14
CA LEU A 93 -19.04 -20.03 10.56
C LEU A 93 -17.52 -19.87 10.77
N THR A 94 -16.88 -20.80 11.48
CA THR A 94 -15.45 -20.78 11.86
C THR A 94 -14.49 -20.59 10.68
N SER A 95 -14.83 -21.16 9.52
CA SER A 95 -14.02 -21.01 8.30
C SER A 95 -14.19 -19.64 7.64
N ALA A 96 -15.31 -18.96 7.87
CA ALA A 96 -15.52 -17.58 7.46
C ALA A 96 -14.89 -16.60 8.47
N ASP A 97 -14.98 -16.88 9.77
CA ASP A 97 -14.42 -16.04 10.83
C ASP A 97 -12.89 -15.92 10.76
N SER A 98 -12.19 -17.04 10.48
CA SER A 98 -10.73 -17.03 10.26
C SER A 98 -10.34 -16.16 9.06
N LEU A 99 -11.14 -16.19 7.99
CA LEU A 99 -10.91 -15.39 6.79
C LEU A 99 -11.21 -13.91 7.05
N VAL A 100 -12.26 -13.59 7.79
CA VAL A 100 -12.58 -12.22 8.25
C VAL A 100 -11.44 -11.66 9.09
N SER A 101 -10.88 -12.45 10.02
CA SER A 101 -9.74 -12.04 10.85
C SER A 101 -8.51 -11.71 9.99
N GLN A 102 -8.19 -12.56 9.02
CA GLN A 102 -7.10 -12.32 8.08
C GLN A 102 -7.32 -11.05 7.24
N LEU A 103 -8.53 -10.85 6.72
CA LEU A 103 -8.88 -9.64 5.96
C LEU A 103 -8.72 -8.37 6.80
N LYS A 104 -9.22 -8.38 8.05
CA LYS A 104 -9.03 -7.25 8.99
C LYS A 104 -7.56 -6.99 9.28
N ALA A 105 -6.78 -8.03 9.56
CA ALA A 105 -5.34 -7.89 9.80
C ALA A 105 -4.61 -7.30 8.57
N THR A 106 -4.94 -7.78 7.37
CA THR A 106 -4.36 -7.23 6.13
C THR A 106 -4.78 -5.78 5.86
N ALA A 107 -6.03 -5.42 6.17
CA ALA A 107 -6.51 -4.05 6.03
C ALA A 107 -5.77 -3.09 6.98
N ILE A 108 -5.56 -3.51 8.24
CA ILE A 108 -4.78 -2.73 9.21
C ILE A 108 -3.33 -2.58 8.75
N ALA A 109 -2.68 -3.66 8.31
CA ALA A 109 -1.30 -3.62 7.83
C ALA A 109 -1.14 -2.65 6.64
N LEU A 110 -2.08 -2.68 5.69
CA LEU A 110 -2.10 -1.75 4.56
C LEU A 110 -2.38 -0.31 5.01
N GLY A 111 -3.25 -0.11 6.00
CA GLY A 111 -3.52 1.21 6.58
C GLY A 111 -2.28 1.81 7.23
N VAL A 112 -1.53 1.03 8.01
CA VAL A 112 -0.26 1.45 8.62
C VAL A 112 0.77 1.81 7.54
N LEU A 113 0.85 1.01 6.48
CA LEU A 113 1.75 1.28 5.37
C LEU A 113 1.36 2.56 4.62
N ALA A 114 0.07 2.79 4.38
CA ALA A 114 -0.43 4.02 3.77
C ALA A 114 -0.06 5.25 4.59
N VAL A 115 -0.27 5.21 5.92
CA VAL A 115 0.11 6.30 6.83
C VAL A 115 1.63 6.52 6.81
N SER A 116 2.42 5.45 6.79
CA SER A 116 3.89 5.53 6.73
C SER A 116 4.37 6.18 5.42
N LEU A 117 3.77 5.82 4.27
CA LEU A 117 4.08 6.44 2.98
C LEU A 117 3.67 7.91 2.93
N CYS A 118 2.51 8.27 3.47
CA CYS A 118 2.07 9.66 3.56
C CYS A 118 3.00 10.48 4.47
N ALA A 119 3.36 9.96 5.65
CA ALA A 119 4.31 10.61 6.54
C ALA A 119 5.67 10.81 5.86
N TRP A 120 6.13 9.81 5.10
CA TRP A 120 7.38 9.91 4.36
C TRP A 120 7.31 10.93 3.21
N ALA A 121 6.19 11.00 2.50
CA ALA A 121 5.97 12.01 1.47
C ALA A 121 5.99 13.43 2.06
N VAL A 122 5.32 13.66 3.19
CA VAL A 122 5.33 14.96 3.90
C VAL A 122 6.75 15.32 4.32
N TRP A 123 7.51 14.35 4.85
CA TRP A 123 8.91 14.57 5.20
C TRP A 123 9.77 14.91 3.98
N LEU A 124 9.56 14.25 2.83
CA LEU A 124 10.27 14.56 1.59
C LEU A 124 9.95 15.96 1.06
N PHE A 125 8.72 16.46 1.24
CA PHE A 125 8.37 17.85 0.91
C PHE A 125 9.04 18.86 1.82
N TRP A 126 9.30 18.50 3.08
CA TRP A 126 9.98 19.38 4.03
C TRP A 126 11.52 19.34 3.89
N ALA A 127 12.07 18.19 3.50
CA ALA A 127 13.50 17.97 3.34
C ALA A 127 14.05 18.39 1.96
N ALA A 128 13.17 18.78 1.02
CA ALA A 128 13.50 19.21 -0.35
C ALA A 128 13.49 20.73 -0.48
#